data_AF-A0A1I0C3Q3-F1
#
_entry.id   AF-A0A1I0C3Q3-F1
#
_cell.length_a   1.000
_cell.length_b   1.000
_cell.length_c   1.000
_cell.angle_alpha   90.00
_cell.angle_beta   90.00
_cell.angle_gamma   90.00
#
_symmetry.space_group_name_H-M   'P 1'
#
loop_
_entity.id
_entity.type
_entity.pdbx_description
1 polymer ?
#
loop_
_entity_poly.entity_id
_entity_poly.type
_entity_poly.pdbx_seq_one_letter_code
_entity_poly.pdbx_strand_id
1 'polypeptide(L)'
;MQKENGMKDMAGNSKCAECGKPYRPGTKFCMFCGAKIMPKAIVSEPKVQEQPAQETCPQCGKTYKAGAKFCKYCGFKLADVTPAVAISKESSEEARRKAEAEELARREEEARRKAEAEELARREEEERRK
;
A
#
# COMPACT_ATOMS: atom_id res chain seq x y z
N MET A 1 -35.05 -8.10 -50.40
CA MET A 1 -33.79 -8.60 -51.01
C MET A 1 -32.74 -7.50 -50.91
N GLN A 2 -31.71 -7.69 -50.08
CA GLN A 2 -30.43 -6.94 -49.93
C GLN A 2 -29.76 -7.57 -48.67
N LYS A 3 -29.08 -8.73 -48.72
CA LYS A 3 -27.68 -8.96 -49.11
C LYS A 3 -26.78 -7.76 -48.86
N GLU A 4 -25.99 -7.77 -47.77
CA GLU A 4 -24.54 -7.49 -47.75
C GLU A 4 -23.89 -8.17 -46.53
N ASN A 5 -23.10 -9.21 -46.80
CA ASN A 5 -22.06 -9.76 -45.92
C ASN A 5 -20.76 -9.00 -46.24
N GLY A 6 -20.02 -8.53 -45.24
CA GLY A 6 -18.70 -7.90 -45.43
C GLY A 6 -18.14 -7.36 -44.11
N MET A 7 -17.61 -8.22 -43.24
CA MET A 7 -16.16 -8.48 -43.15
C MET A 7 -15.35 -7.21 -42.87
N LYS A 8 -15.40 -6.68 -41.64
CA LYS A 8 -14.64 -5.48 -41.24
C LYS A 8 -13.88 -5.57 -39.90
N ASP A 9 -13.55 -6.77 -39.43
CA ASP A 9 -12.73 -6.93 -38.22
C ASP A 9 -11.52 -7.83 -38.48
N MET A 10 -10.71 -7.47 -39.48
CA MET A 10 -9.35 -8.01 -39.66
C MET A 10 -8.32 -7.16 -38.89
N ALA A 11 -8.56 -6.95 -37.59
CA ALA A 11 -7.58 -6.36 -36.68
C ALA A 11 -7.20 -7.39 -35.60
N GLY A 12 -6.49 -8.43 -36.04
CA GLY A 12 -5.80 -9.36 -35.15
C GLY A 12 -4.47 -9.71 -35.77
N ASN A 13 -3.48 -8.83 -35.63
CA ASN A 13 -2.11 -9.03 -36.14
C ASN A 13 -1.33 -10.08 -35.33
N SER A 14 -2.02 -11.14 -34.91
CA SER A 14 -1.48 -12.17 -34.04
C SER A 14 -0.73 -13.18 -34.90
N LYS A 15 0.59 -13.23 -34.71
CA LYS A 15 1.50 -14.18 -35.35
C LYS A 15 1.70 -15.40 -34.47
N CYS A 16 1.76 -16.58 -35.09
CA CYS A 16 2.11 -17.80 -34.39
C CYS A 16 3.54 -17.68 -33.82
N ALA A 17 3.74 -18.04 -32.56
CA ALA A 17 5.06 -18.01 -31.93
C ALA A 17 6.03 -19.03 -32.54
N GLU A 18 5.51 -20.14 -33.07
CA GLU A 18 6.34 -21.24 -33.59
C GLU A 18 6.77 -21.02 -35.05
N CYS A 19 5.90 -20.50 -35.92
CA CYS A 19 6.18 -20.37 -37.35
C CYS A 19 6.10 -18.93 -37.89
N GLY A 20 5.73 -17.96 -37.05
CA GLY A 20 5.61 -16.55 -37.42
C GLY A 20 4.45 -16.19 -38.35
N LYS A 21 3.70 -17.18 -38.86
CA LYS A 21 2.56 -16.91 -39.76
C LYS A 21 1.37 -16.30 -38.99
N PRO A 22 0.62 -15.39 -39.62
CA PRO A 22 -0.56 -14.79 -39.01
C PRO A 22 -1.65 -15.84 -38.78
N TYR A 23 -2.40 -15.68 -37.70
CA TYR A 23 -3.54 -16.53 -37.38
C TYR A 23 -4.77 -15.69 -37.02
N ARG A 24 -5.96 -16.28 -37.17
CA ARG A 24 -7.21 -15.60 -36.79
C ARG A 24 -7.43 -15.67 -35.28
N PRO A 25 -7.72 -14.55 -34.60
CA PRO A 25 -8.05 -14.58 -33.18
C PRO A 25 -9.23 -15.53 -32.94
N GLY A 26 -9.09 -16.40 -31.93
CA GLY A 26 -10.07 -17.46 -31.62
C GLY A 26 -9.67 -18.87 -32.09
N THR A 27 -8.63 -19.04 -32.93
CA THR A 27 -8.12 -20.37 -33.28
C THR A 27 -7.35 -21.01 -32.13
N LYS A 28 -7.61 -22.29 -31.86
CA LYS A 28 -6.93 -23.10 -30.82
C LYS A 28 -5.55 -23.61 -31.27
N PHE A 29 -5.33 -23.72 -32.57
CA PHE A 29 -4.11 -24.23 -33.19
C PHE A 29 -3.77 -23.43 -34.46
N CYS A 30 -2.50 -23.34 -34.80
CA CYS A 30 -2.01 -22.74 -36.04
C CYS A 30 -2.33 -23.68 -37.21
N MET A 31 -3.02 -23.17 -38.23
CA MET A 31 -3.37 -23.96 -39.42
C MET A 31 -2.16 -24.30 -40.32
N PHE A 32 -1.01 -23.65 -40.10
CA PHE A 32 0.17 -23.84 -40.93
C PHE A 32 1.22 -24.78 -40.34
N CYS A 33 1.40 -24.78 -39.02
CA CYS A 33 2.39 -25.62 -38.35
C CYS A 33 1.81 -26.54 -37.26
N GLY A 34 0.50 -26.47 -36.99
CA GLY A 34 -0.15 -27.27 -35.94
C GLY A 34 0.12 -26.81 -34.50
N ALA A 35 0.93 -25.77 -34.31
CA ALA A 35 1.26 -25.25 -32.98
C ALA A 35 0.01 -24.82 -32.20
N LYS A 36 -0.05 -25.14 -30.91
CA LYS A 36 -1.17 -24.75 -30.05
C LYS A 36 -1.12 -23.24 -29.79
N ILE A 37 -2.18 -22.55 -30.18
CA ILE A 37 -2.33 -21.11 -29.99
C ILE A 37 -3.28 -20.92 -28.81
N MET A 38 -2.71 -20.52 -27.67
CA MET A 38 -3.50 -20.04 -26.55
C MET A 38 -3.87 -18.59 -26.85
N PRO A 39 -5.17 -18.24 -27.00
CA PRO A 39 -5.56 -16.84 -27.08
C PRO A 39 -5.16 -16.19 -25.75
N LYS A 40 -4.08 -15.42 -25.78
CA LYS A 40 -3.74 -14.52 -24.68
C LYS A 40 -4.87 -13.51 -24.68
N ALA A 41 -5.77 -13.66 -23.71
CA ALA A 41 -6.91 -12.79 -23.55
C ALA A 41 -6.40 -11.35 -23.67
N ILE A 42 -6.92 -10.66 -24.68
CA ILE A 42 -6.91 -9.21 -24.76
C ILE A 42 -7.38 -8.70 -23.40
N VAL A 43 -6.45 -8.25 -22.57
CA VAL A 43 -6.74 -7.56 -21.31
C VAL A 43 -7.25 -6.19 -21.74
N SER A 44 -8.53 -6.13 -22.09
CA SER A 44 -9.27 -4.88 -22.08
C SER A 44 -9.39 -4.45 -20.63
N GLU A 45 -8.63 -3.42 -20.28
CA GLU A 45 -8.78 -2.57 -19.09
C GLU A 45 -8.53 -3.24 -17.72
N PRO A 46 -7.63 -2.69 -16.87
CA PRO A 46 -7.46 -3.19 -15.51
C PRO A 46 -8.70 -2.80 -14.70
N LYS A 47 -9.70 -3.69 -14.66
CA LYS A 47 -10.73 -3.67 -13.64
C LYS A 47 -10.00 -3.74 -12.30
N VAL A 48 -9.91 -2.61 -11.60
CA VAL A 48 -9.51 -2.53 -10.19
C VAL A 48 -10.49 -3.40 -9.42
N GLN A 49 -10.12 -4.67 -9.26
CA GLN A 49 -10.78 -5.57 -8.35
C GLN A 49 -10.32 -5.11 -6.97
N GLU A 50 -11.25 -4.58 -6.19
CA GLU A 50 -11.16 -4.45 -4.74
C GLU A 50 -10.63 -5.77 -4.19
N GLN A 51 -9.31 -5.86 -4.03
CA GLN A 51 -8.69 -7.09 -3.60
C GLN A 51 -9.12 -7.30 -2.15
N PRO A 52 -9.71 -8.46 -1.80
CA PRO A 52 -9.85 -8.80 -0.39
C PRO A 52 -8.44 -8.77 0.18
N ALA A 53 -8.19 -7.93 1.20
CA ALA A 53 -6.89 -7.81 1.85
C ALA A 53 -6.37 -9.22 2.14
N GLN A 54 -5.36 -9.61 1.37
CA GLN A 54 -4.73 -10.91 1.44
C GLN A 54 -3.44 -10.68 2.20
N GLU A 55 -3.36 -11.22 3.41
CA GLU A 55 -2.22 -11.05 4.28
C GLU A 55 -1.33 -12.29 4.25
N THR A 56 -0.06 -12.14 4.62
CA THR A 56 0.93 -13.21 4.55
C THR A 56 1.22 -13.74 5.95
N CYS A 57 1.13 -15.06 6.13
CA CYS A 57 1.42 -15.68 7.42
C CYS A 57 2.92 -15.50 7.76
N PRO A 58 3.26 -14.90 8.92
CA PRO A 58 4.65 -14.64 9.29
C PRO A 58 5.46 -15.91 9.57
N GLN A 59 4.79 -17.03 9.85
CA GLN A 59 5.47 -18.29 10.17
C GLN A 59 5.85 -19.09 8.91
N CYS A 60 5.01 -19.07 7.87
CA CYS A 60 5.22 -19.94 6.69
C CYS A 60 5.27 -19.20 5.35
N GLY A 61 5.07 -17.88 5.34
CA GLY A 61 5.09 -17.05 4.13
C GLY A 61 3.91 -17.27 3.19
N LYS A 62 2.91 -18.08 3.55
CA LYS A 62 1.73 -18.31 2.71
C LYS A 62 0.64 -17.29 2.97
N THR A 63 -0.03 -16.89 1.90
CA THR A 63 -1.10 -15.92 1.92
C THR A 63 -2.39 -16.51 2.51
N TYR A 64 -3.07 -15.73 3.34
CA TYR A 64 -4.35 -16.06 3.95
C TYR A 64 -5.36 -14.94 3.71
N LYS A 65 -6.65 -15.27 3.90
CA LYS A 65 -7.75 -14.33 3.74
C LYS A 65 -7.90 -13.48 5.01
N ALA A 66 -8.02 -12.16 4.88
CA ALA A 66 -8.33 -11.27 6.01
C ALA A 66 -9.49 -11.82 6.86
N GLY A 67 -9.27 -11.87 8.18
CA GLY A 67 -10.21 -12.43 9.17
C GLY A 67 -10.05 -13.92 9.49
N ALA A 68 -9.07 -14.62 8.91
CA ALA A 68 -8.76 -15.99 9.32
C ALA A 68 -8.12 -16.04 10.73
N LYS A 69 -8.65 -16.89 11.62
CA LYS A 69 -8.10 -17.07 12.98
C LYS A 69 -6.80 -17.89 13.01
N PHE A 70 -6.63 -18.79 12.04
CA PHE A 70 -5.48 -19.69 11.93
C PHE A 70 -5.04 -19.79 10.46
N CYS A 71 -3.74 -19.95 10.25
CA CYS A 71 -3.18 -20.26 8.95
C CYS A 71 -3.54 -21.69 8.56
N LYS A 72 -4.33 -21.85 7.50
CA LYS A 72 -4.73 -23.17 6.96
C LYS A 72 -3.56 -24.04 6.46
N TYR A 73 -2.37 -23.48 6.34
CA TYR A 73 -1.20 -24.17 5.79
C TYR A 73 -0.19 -24.64 6.83
N CYS A 74 -0.07 -23.95 7.96
CA CYS A 74 0.90 -24.29 9.01
C CYS A 74 0.30 -24.34 10.42
N GLY A 75 -0.99 -24.01 10.58
CA GLY A 75 -1.68 -23.99 11.87
C GLY A 75 -1.37 -22.78 12.75
N PHE A 76 -0.53 -21.84 12.30
CA PHE A 76 -0.18 -20.64 13.07
C PHE A 76 -1.41 -19.77 13.40
N LYS A 77 -1.51 -19.27 14.63
CA LYS A 77 -2.60 -18.41 15.09
C LYS A 77 -2.41 -16.98 14.57
N LEU A 78 -3.33 -16.52 13.72
CA LEU A 78 -3.25 -15.21 13.06
C LEU A 78 -4.04 -14.11 13.80
N ALA A 79 -4.84 -14.48 14.79
CA ALA A 79 -5.64 -13.53 15.60
C ALA A 79 -4.77 -12.48 16.34
N ASP A 80 -3.54 -12.83 16.71
CA ASP A 80 -2.58 -11.94 17.37
C ASP A 80 -1.93 -10.91 16.43
N VAL A 81 -1.99 -11.14 15.11
CA VAL A 81 -1.34 -10.27 14.12
C VAL A 81 -2.29 -9.16 13.64
N THR A 82 -3.48 -9.04 14.25
CA THR A 82 -4.39 -7.95 13.91
C THR A 82 -3.75 -6.61 14.31
N PRO A 83 -3.68 -5.62 13.40
CA PRO A 83 -3.11 -4.30 13.69
C PRO A 83 -3.90 -3.52 14.76
N ALA A 84 -4.98 -4.07 15.29
CA ALA A 84 -5.77 -3.51 16.37
C ALA A 84 -5.07 -3.58 17.75
N VAL A 85 -4.07 -4.45 17.95
CA VAL A 85 -3.38 -4.59 19.25
C VAL A 85 -2.31 -3.51 19.47
N ALA A 86 -1.82 -2.87 18.40
CA ALA A 86 -0.89 -1.73 18.52
C ALA A 86 -1.59 -0.48 19.09
N ILE A 87 -2.87 -0.27 18.75
CA ILE A 87 -3.61 0.97 19.05
C ILE A 87 -3.77 1.20 20.57
N SER A 88 -3.93 0.13 21.36
CA SER A 88 -4.18 0.24 22.80
C SER A 88 -2.93 0.55 23.64
N LYS A 89 -1.73 0.18 23.16
CA LYS A 89 -0.46 0.53 23.82
C LYS A 89 0.10 1.85 23.30
N GLU A 90 -0.05 2.10 22.01
CA GLU A 90 0.43 3.30 21.32
C GLU A 90 -0.31 4.55 21.80
N SER A 91 -1.62 4.46 22.08
CA SER A 91 -2.41 5.58 22.64
C SER A 91 -1.97 6.00 24.06
N SER A 92 -1.52 5.06 24.89
CA SER A 92 -1.03 5.35 26.25
C SER A 92 0.38 5.94 26.23
N GLU A 93 1.23 5.44 25.32
CA GLU A 93 2.58 5.96 25.14
C GLU A 93 2.56 7.36 24.50
N GLU A 94 1.68 7.58 23.51
CA GLU A 94 1.46 8.88 22.88
C GLU A 94 0.91 9.91 23.87
N ALA A 95 -0.06 9.54 24.71
CA ALA A 95 -0.57 10.43 25.76
C ALA A 95 0.53 10.84 26.76
N ARG A 96 1.42 9.90 27.11
CA ARG A 96 2.55 10.16 28.02
C ARG A 96 3.60 11.07 27.39
N ARG A 97 3.93 10.84 26.11
CA ARG A 97 4.83 11.71 25.32
C ARG A 97 4.26 13.13 25.17
N LYS A 98 2.95 13.27 24.97
CA LYS A 98 2.28 14.57 24.88
C LYS A 98 2.31 15.33 26.21
N ALA A 99 2.09 14.64 27.32
CA ALA A 99 2.17 15.24 28.65
C ALA A 99 3.60 15.73 28.98
N GLU A 100 4.62 14.93 28.66
CA GLU A 100 6.02 15.28 28.86
C GLU A 100 6.46 16.47 27.98
N ALA A 101 5.99 16.51 26.73
CA ALA A 101 6.25 17.64 25.82
C ALA A 101 5.61 18.96 26.31
N GLU A 102 4.39 18.90 26.88
CA GLU A 102 3.74 20.08 27.45
C GLU A 102 4.47 20.60 28.70
N GLU A 103 4.96 19.69 29.56
CA GLU A 103 5.76 20.07 30.72
C GLU A 103 7.08 20.74 30.31
N LEU A 104 7.80 20.17 29.33
CA LEU A 104 9.05 20.74 28.83
C LEU A 104 8.82 22.14 28.25
N ALA A 105 7.77 22.33 27.44
CA ALA A 105 7.44 23.62 26.85
C ALA A 105 7.16 24.69 27.91
N ARG A 106 6.45 24.35 28.99
CA ARG A 106 6.23 25.27 30.13
C ARG A 106 7.53 25.63 30.83
N ARG A 107 8.43 24.65 31.05
CA ARG A 107 9.74 24.88 31.67
C ARG A 107 10.65 25.76 30.81
N GLU A 108 10.63 25.58 29.48
CA GLU A 108 11.38 26.43 28.55
C GLU A 108 10.84 27.86 28.52
N GLU A 109 9.52 28.03 28.54
CA GLU A 109 8.92 29.37 28.61
C GLU A 109 9.27 30.09 29.92
N GLU A 110 9.18 29.40 31.06
CA GLU A 110 9.58 29.95 32.36
C GLU A 110 11.07 30.31 32.40
N ALA A 111 11.93 29.46 31.85
CA ALA A 111 13.37 29.72 31.76
C ALA A 111 13.67 30.97 30.92
N ARG A 112 12.97 31.15 29.78
CA ARG A 112 13.09 32.37 28.96
C ARG A 112 12.67 33.61 29.72
N ARG A 113 11.51 33.57 30.40
CA ARG A 113 11.02 34.69 31.22
C ARG A 113 11.98 35.05 32.34
N LYS A 114 12.56 34.04 33.00
CA LYS A 114 13.55 34.27 34.06
C LYS A 114 14.85 34.86 33.52
N ALA A 115 15.32 34.38 32.37
CA ALA A 115 16.53 34.91 31.73
C ALA A 115 16.33 36.38 31.32
N GLU A 116 15.18 36.71 30.72
CA GLU A 116 14.83 38.10 30.36
C GLU A 116 14.73 39.00 31.60
N ALA A 117 14.10 38.52 32.68
CA ALA A 117 14.01 39.27 33.93
C ALA A 117 15.38 39.48 34.59
N GLU A 118 16.27 38.49 34.55
CA GLU A 118 17.64 38.62 35.05
C GLU A 118 18.45 39.61 34.20
N GLU A 119 18.26 39.61 32.89
CA GLU A 119 18.91 40.55 31.98
C GLU A 119 18.46 41.99 32.23
N LEU A 120 17.15 42.20 32.41
CA LEU A 120 16.58 43.49 32.78
C LEU A 120 17.11 43.97 34.14
N ALA A 121 17.13 43.10 35.14
CA ALA A 121 17.64 43.43 36.47
C ALA A 121 19.13 43.83 36.43
N ARG A 122 19.95 43.16 35.61
CA ARG A 122 21.35 43.54 35.40
C ARG A 122 21.47 44.92 34.74
N ARG A 123 20.65 45.22 33.73
CA ARG A 123 20.62 46.55 33.08
C ARG A 123 20.20 47.64 34.06
N GLU A 124 19.17 47.40 34.87
CA GLU A 124 18.74 48.34 35.90
C GLU A 124 19.81 48.56 36.97
N GLU A 125 20.53 47.52 37.38
CA GLU A 125 21.64 47.65 38.33
C GLU A 125 22.80 48.46 37.73
N GLU A 126 23.15 48.23 36.45
CA GLU A 126 24.18 48.99 35.75
C GLU A 126 23.81 50.48 35.64
N GLU A 127 22.56 50.79 35.29
CA GLU A 127 22.05 52.16 35.24
C GLU A 127 22.04 52.82 36.63
N ARG A 128 21.73 52.08 37.70
CA ARG A 128 21.81 52.59 39.09
C ARG A 128 23.24 52.82 39.57
N ARG A 129 24.24 52.18 38.96
CA ARG A 129 25.66 52.34 39.30
C ARG A 129 26.32 53.50 38.55
N LYS A 130 25.69 54.03 37.49
CA LYS A 130 26.11 55.22 36.75
C LYS A 130 25.61 56.50 37.43
#